data_AF-A0A374V8L5-F1
#
_entry.id   AF-A0A374V8L5-F1
#
_cell.length_a   1.000
_cell.length_b   1.000
_cell.length_c   1.000
_cell.angle_alpha   90.00
_cell.angle_beta   90.00
_cell.angle_gamma   90.00
#
_symmetry.space_group_name_H-M   'P 1'
#
loop_
_entity.id
_entity.type
_entity.pdbx_description
1 polymer ?
#
loop_
_entity_poly.entity_id
_entity_poly.type
_entity_poly.pdbx_seq_one_letter_code
_entity_poly.pdbx_strand_id
1 'polypeptide(L)'
;MKALVVFITLLYSVTLFAQERITLLFVGDLMQHQAQIDAARTSDGKYDYSPCFSQVKEQISRADIAIANLEVTLGGKPYHGYPSFSAPDEFLKTAKDAGFDIFLTANNHCLDRGKKGLERTIRMLDSLSVLHVGTYKNLSERKQHYPLFIYKKNFCIALLNYTYGTNGIKVSSPNIVNYIDKEIIQQDISSAKARKPDVIIACMHWGEEYHSLPNKEQRELADWLLQQGVTHIIGSHPHVIQPMELRTNGFQQHAIVYSLGNFISNMSATNTDGGLIFTLELEKYPLPPPAYPRFTDKSYSPSFVSSFISFPFPRVIHCGYNLVWTAHPNLTGEKNYILYPVNFSSDSLPSTVRNRLNIFLKNSRKLLQRYNIGIIENSK
;
A
#
# COMPACT_ATOMS: atom_id res chain seq x y z
N MET A 1 -25.37 35.70 -18.74
CA MET A 1 -26.12 34.97 -17.69
C MET A 1 -26.28 33.48 -17.99
N LYS A 2 -26.90 33.06 -19.13
CA LYS A 2 -27.04 31.63 -19.49
C LYS A 2 -25.70 30.87 -19.59
N ALA A 3 -24.68 31.45 -20.24
CA ALA A 3 -23.34 30.84 -20.33
C ALA A 3 -22.64 30.70 -18.97
N LEU A 4 -22.84 31.67 -18.07
CA LEU A 4 -22.27 31.64 -16.70
C LEU A 4 -22.95 30.56 -15.85
N VAL A 5 -24.26 30.38 -15.97
CA VAL A 5 -25.02 29.33 -15.27
C VAL A 5 -24.65 27.93 -15.79
N VAL A 6 -24.47 27.76 -17.11
CA VAL A 6 -23.98 26.50 -17.70
C VAL A 6 -22.56 26.18 -17.24
N PHE A 7 -21.68 27.18 -17.18
CA PHE A 7 -20.31 26.99 -16.72
C PHE A 7 -20.24 26.61 -15.23
N ILE A 8 -21.06 27.25 -14.38
CA ILE A 8 -21.15 26.94 -12.95
C ILE A 8 -21.74 25.53 -12.74
N THR A 9 -22.79 25.15 -13.45
CA THR A 9 -23.38 23.80 -13.32
C THR A 9 -22.42 22.70 -13.82
N LEU A 10 -21.66 22.96 -14.88
CA LEU A 10 -20.61 22.04 -15.35
C LEU A 10 -19.50 21.87 -14.31
N LEU A 11 -19.03 22.97 -13.71
CA LEU A 11 -18.02 22.92 -12.64
C LEU A 11 -18.52 22.15 -11.42
N TYR A 12 -19.75 22.41 -10.96
CA TYR A 12 -20.33 21.71 -9.81
C TYR A 12 -20.50 20.20 -10.06
N SER A 13 -20.97 19.81 -11.25
CA SER A 13 -21.12 18.40 -11.59
C SER A 13 -19.78 17.68 -11.71
N VAL A 14 -18.76 18.29 -12.33
CA VAL A 14 -17.40 17.73 -12.36
C VAL A 14 -16.81 17.57 -10.95
N THR A 15 -17.02 18.53 -10.04
CA THR A 15 -16.53 18.44 -8.65
C THR A 15 -17.22 17.36 -7.83
N LEU A 16 -18.53 17.12 -8.04
CA LEU A 16 -19.27 16.03 -7.41
C LEU A 16 -18.79 14.66 -7.92
N PHE A 17 -18.58 14.51 -9.24
CA PHE A 17 -18.06 13.25 -9.80
C PHE A 17 -16.64 12.89 -9.31
N ALA A 18 -15.78 13.89 -9.09
CA ALA A 18 -14.44 13.67 -8.55
C ALA A 18 -14.42 13.24 -7.07
N GLN A 19 -15.47 13.55 -6.31
CA GLN A 19 -15.63 13.11 -4.91
C GLN A 19 -16.13 11.66 -4.78
N GLU A 20 -16.55 11.02 -5.88
CA GLU A 20 -17.07 9.65 -5.87
C GLU A 20 -16.05 8.62 -6.35
N ARG A 21 -14.80 9.04 -6.59
CA ARG A 21 -13.68 8.19 -6.97
C ARG A 21 -12.51 8.34 -6.01
N ILE A 22 -11.82 7.24 -5.74
CA ILE A 22 -10.60 7.25 -4.93
C ILE A 22 -9.54 6.35 -5.54
N THR A 23 -8.30 6.81 -5.55
CA THR A 23 -7.14 6.04 -6.00
C THR A 23 -6.29 5.64 -4.80
N LEU A 24 -6.14 4.33 -4.59
CA LEU A 24 -5.27 3.73 -3.59
C LEU A 24 -4.02 3.18 -4.26
N LEU A 25 -2.86 3.44 -3.67
CA LEU A 25 -1.58 2.95 -4.15
C LEU A 25 -0.91 2.12 -3.06
N PHE A 26 -0.41 0.95 -3.43
CA PHE A 26 0.28 0.02 -2.52
C PHE A 26 1.66 -0.32 -3.05
N VAL A 27 2.65 -0.32 -2.16
CA VAL A 27 4.00 -0.82 -2.44
C VAL A 27 4.43 -1.83 -1.39
N GLY A 28 5.33 -2.72 -1.79
CA GLY A 28 5.85 -3.78 -0.92
C GLY A 28 6.92 -3.29 0.05
N ASP A 29 7.96 -4.09 0.22
CA ASP A 29 8.83 -4.00 1.40
C ASP A 29 9.81 -2.83 1.29
N LEU A 30 9.77 -1.93 2.28
CA LEU A 30 10.74 -0.85 2.46
C LEU A 30 11.79 -1.32 3.46
N MET A 31 12.94 -1.76 2.95
CA MET A 31 14.01 -2.32 3.76
C MET A 31 15.26 -1.42 3.80
N GLN A 32 16.07 -1.58 4.84
CA GLN A 32 17.34 -0.86 5.03
C GLN A 32 18.47 -1.82 5.40
N HIS A 33 19.04 -2.49 4.41
CA HIS A 33 20.27 -3.26 4.57
C HIS A 33 21.46 -2.35 4.84
N GLN A 34 22.55 -2.92 5.37
CA GLN A 34 23.72 -2.14 5.77
C GLN A 34 24.30 -1.31 4.61
N ALA A 35 24.37 -1.87 3.41
CA ALA A 35 24.83 -1.16 2.22
C ALA A 35 23.96 0.06 1.86
N GLN A 36 22.64 0.01 2.11
CA GLN A 36 21.74 1.15 1.90
C GLN A 36 21.97 2.24 2.96
N ILE A 37 22.20 1.86 4.21
CA ILE A 37 22.53 2.77 5.31
C ILE A 37 23.87 3.47 5.03
N ASP A 38 24.88 2.71 4.61
CA ASP A 38 26.21 3.21 4.32
C ASP A 38 26.19 4.16 3.11
N ALA A 39 25.47 3.78 2.05
CA ALA A 39 25.28 4.61 0.86
C ALA A 39 24.63 5.96 1.18
N ALA A 40 23.62 5.97 2.05
CA ALA A 40 22.92 7.20 2.43
C ALA A 40 23.75 8.11 3.35
N ARG A 41 24.80 7.58 4.01
CA ARG A 41 25.59 8.35 4.97
C ARG A 41 26.30 9.52 4.31
N THR A 42 26.19 10.69 4.92
CA THR A 42 26.83 11.94 4.48
C THR A 42 28.08 12.22 5.31
N SER A 43 28.93 13.14 4.84
CA SER A 43 30.23 13.45 5.47
C SER A 43 30.10 14.03 6.88
N ASP A 44 28.96 14.67 7.22
CA ASP A 44 28.68 15.20 8.55
C ASP A 44 28.04 14.14 9.50
N GLY A 45 27.89 12.90 9.03
CA GLY A 45 27.34 11.79 9.82
C GLY A 45 25.81 11.71 9.87
N LYS A 46 25.10 12.50 9.05
CA LYS A 46 23.66 12.34 8.77
C LYS A 46 23.40 11.37 7.62
N TYR A 47 22.13 11.17 7.26
CA TYR A 47 21.72 10.27 6.18
C TYR A 47 20.83 11.02 5.17
N ASP A 48 21.10 10.85 3.88
CA ASP A 48 20.30 11.41 2.79
C ASP A 48 19.79 10.30 1.87
N TYR A 49 18.48 10.13 1.86
CA TYR A 49 17.76 9.15 1.03
C TYR A 49 17.00 9.80 -0.13
N SER A 50 17.08 11.13 -0.30
CA SER A 50 16.28 11.86 -1.28
C SER A 50 16.37 11.29 -2.71
N PRO A 51 17.56 10.86 -3.20
CA PRO A 51 17.66 10.24 -4.52
C PRO A 51 16.88 8.93 -4.68
N CYS A 52 16.67 8.17 -3.60
CA CYS A 52 16.09 6.83 -3.64
C CYS A 52 14.71 6.80 -4.28
N PHE A 53 13.87 7.78 -3.94
CA PHE A 53 12.48 7.84 -4.40
C PHE A 53 12.27 8.84 -5.55
N SER A 54 13.32 9.48 -6.04
CA SER A 54 13.23 10.61 -6.98
C SER A 54 12.41 10.31 -8.24
N GLN A 55 12.54 9.11 -8.82
CA GLN A 55 11.86 8.73 -10.06
C GLN A 55 10.44 8.19 -9.84
N VAL A 56 10.07 7.85 -8.60
CA VAL A 56 8.75 7.27 -8.26
C VAL A 56 7.87 8.23 -7.47
N LYS A 57 8.44 9.31 -6.91
CA LYS A 57 7.75 10.29 -6.07
C LYS A 57 6.50 10.86 -6.72
N GLU A 58 6.58 11.24 -8.00
CA GLU A 58 5.42 11.80 -8.70
C GLU A 58 4.27 10.78 -8.77
N GLN A 59 4.56 9.53 -9.10
CA GLN A 59 3.55 8.47 -9.17
C GLN A 59 2.92 8.20 -7.80
N ILE A 60 3.72 8.14 -6.73
CA ILE A 60 3.24 7.91 -5.37
C ILE A 60 2.33 9.07 -4.93
N SER A 61 2.80 10.31 -5.10
CA SER A 61 2.09 11.52 -4.62
C SER A 61 0.79 11.85 -5.37
N ARG A 62 0.53 11.21 -6.51
CA ARG A 62 -0.73 11.37 -7.26
C ARG A 62 -1.87 10.54 -6.69
N ALA A 63 -1.58 9.51 -5.90
CA ALA A 63 -2.61 8.70 -5.25
C ALA A 63 -3.35 9.51 -4.17
N ASP A 64 -4.61 9.17 -3.91
CA ASP A 64 -5.35 9.80 -2.80
C ASP A 64 -4.89 9.28 -1.43
N ILE A 65 -4.46 8.02 -1.42
CA ILE A 65 -3.87 7.32 -0.27
C ILE A 65 -2.78 6.38 -0.80
N ALA A 66 -1.53 6.59 -0.38
CA ALA A 66 -0.41 5.70 -0.66
C ALA A 66 0.04 4.93 0.59
N ILE A 67 0.19 3.62 0.46
CA ILE A 67 0.39 2.66 1.55
C ILE A 67 1.65 1.83 1.27
N ALA A 68 2.50 1.66 2.28
CA ALA A 68 3.79 0.96 2.16
C ALA A 68 4.02 -0.02 3.31
N ASN A 69 4.68 -1.16 3.07
CA ASN A 69 5.15 -2.04 4.15
C ASN A 69 6.47 -1.53 4.73
N LEU A 70 6.46 -1.03 5.97
CA LEU A 70 7.67 -0.60 6.67
C LEU A 70 8.33 -1.80 7.36
N GLU A 71 9.16 -2.52 6.62
CA GLU A 71 9.79 -3.76 7.09
C GLU A 71 11.15 -3.52 7.75
N VAL A 72 11.18 -2.51 8.62
CA VAL A 72 12.33 -2.14 9.44
C VAL A 72 11.83 -1.57 10.74
N THR A 73 12.65 -1.66 11.80
CA THR A 73 12.42 -0.82 12.99
C THR A 73 13.21 0.48 12.88
N LEU A 74 12.67 1.53 13.49
CA LEU A 74 13.41 2.76 13.79
C LEU A 74 13.88 2.70 15.24
N GLY A 75 14.86 1.83 15.51
CA GLY A 75 15.40 1.59 16.86
C GLY A 75 16.31 2.70 17.39
N GLY A 76 16.74 3.62 16.52
CA GLY A 76 17.75 4.62 16.84
C GLY A 76 19.18 4.07 16.70
N LYS A 77 20.17 4.90 17.04
CA LYS A 77 21.58 4.51 16.96
C LYS A 77 21.93 3.41 17.99
N PRO A 78 22.86 2.49 17.68
CA PRO A 78 23.52 2.34 16.39
C PRO A 78 22.55 1.81 15.33
N TYR A 79 22.60 2.41 14.14
CA TYR A 79 21.84 1.91 13.00
C TYR A 79 22.47 0.61 12.50
N HIS A 80 21.63 -0.31 12.05
CA HIS A 80 22.06 -1.64 11.65
C HIS A 80 21.16 -2.19 10.55
N GLY A 81 21.77 -2.82 9.56
CA GLY A 81 21.04 -3.57 8.54
C GLY A 81 20.61 -4.96 9.01
N TYR A 82 20.32 -5.83 8.04
CA TYR A 82 20.03 -7.25 8.24
C TYR A 82 21.14 -7.95 9.06
N PRO A 83 20.83 -8.90 9.97
CA PRO A 83 19.55 -9.61 10.16
C PRO A 83 18.57 -8.95 11.14
N SER A 84 18.92 -7.79 11.71
CA SER A 84 18.07 -7.13 12.69
C SER A 84 18.11 -5.64 12.41
N PHE A 85 17.06 -5.10 11.80
CA PHE A 85 17.06 -3.74 11.29
C PHE A 85 16.94 -2.71 12.42
N SER A 86 17.71 -1.63 12.29
CA SER A 86 17.49 -0.35 12.96
C SER A 86 17.82 0.75 11.93
N ALA A 87 16.80 1.20 11.20
CA ALA A 87 16.94 2.16 10.12
C ALA A 87 17.17 3.59 10.64
N PRO A 88 17.93 4.43 9.89
CA PRO A 88 17.98 5.87 10.13
C PRO A 88 16.62 6.54 10.03
N ASP A 89 16.39 7.57 10.86
CA ASP A 89 15.10 8.26 10.92
C ASP A 89 14.79 9.02 9.61
N GLU A 90 15.84 9.48 8.93
CA GLU A 90 15.77 10.15 7.64
C GLU A 90 15.18 9.26 6.54
N PHE A 91 15.27 7.93 6.67
CA PHE A 91 14.62 7.01 5.74
C PHE A 91 13.09 7.13 5.80
N LEU A 92 12.51 7.12 7.01
CA LEU A 92 11.06 7.31 7.19
C LEU A 92 10.62 8.70 6.74
N LYS A 93 11.39 9.74 7.07
CA LYS A 93 11.09 11.11 6.64
C LYS A 93 11.05 11.21 5.11
N THR A 94 12.05 10.64 4.45
CA THR A 94 12.11 10.65 2.98
C THR A 94 10.99 9.84 2.35
N ALA A 95 10.64 8.68 2.92
CA ALA A 95 9.51 7.88 2.46
C ALA A 95 8.18 8.67 2.58
N LYS A 96 7.97 9.35 3.71
CA LYS A 96 6.83 10.27 3.87
C LYS A 96 6.87 11.39 2.81
N ASP A 97 8.01 12.02 2.60
CA ASP A 97 8.19 13.10 1.62
C ASP A 97 8.06 12.63 0.16
N ALA A 98 8.19 11.32 -0.10
CA ALA A 98 7.87 10.71 -1.38
C ALA A 98 6.36 10.59 -1.63
N GLY A 99 5.53 10.73 -0.59
CA GLY A 99 4.08 10.76 -0.68
C GLY A 99 3.36 9.60 0.01
N PHE A 100 4.05 8.75 0.79
CA PHE A 100 3.38 7.68 1.54
C PHE A 100 2.61 8.25 2.74
N ASP A 101 1.31 7.93 2.81
CA ASP A 101 0.40 8.39 3.85
C ASP A 101 0.32 7.40 5.04
N ILE A 102 0.48 6.10 4.75
CA ILE A 102 0.26 5.03 5.72
C ILE A 102 1.37 3.98 5.63
N PHE A 103 1.88 3.55 6.79
CA PHE A 103 2.79 2.42 6.88
C PHE A 103 2.18 1.22 7.59
N LEU A 104 2.32 0.05 6.97
CA LEU A 104 2.04 -1.25 7.56
C LEU A 104 3.23 -1.63 8.45
N THR A 105 2.95 -2.08 9.67
CA THR A 105 3.99 -2.34 10.68
C THR A 105 3.93 -3.75 11.25
N ALA A 106 2.88 -4.52 10.99
CA ALA A 106 2.86 -5.96 11.28
C ALA A 106 3.60 -6.69 10.17
N ASN A 107 4.88 -6.97 10.40
CA ASN A 107 5.75 -7.80 9.59
C ASN A 107 6.74 -8.55 10.50
N ASN A 108 7.50 -9.48 9.94
CA ASN A 108 8.45 -10.30 10.68
C ASN A 108 9.59 -9.50 11.35
N HIS A 109 9.92 -8.32 10.81
CA HIS A 109 10.98 -7.44 11.30
C HIS A 109 10.53 -6.39 12.34
N CYS A 110 9.23 -6.33 12.67
CA CYS A 110 8.70 -5.29 13.57
C CYS A 110 9.25 -5.35 15.01
N LEU A 111 9.88 -6.47 15.39
CA LEU A 111 10.48 -6.70 16.71
C LEU A 111 12.01 -6.78 16.69
N ASP A 112 12.68 -6.42 15.60
CA ASP A 112 14.15 -6.56 15.49
C ASP A 112 14.92 -5.85 16.60
N ARG A 113 14.36 -4.77 17.14
CA ARG A 113 14.92 -4.00 18.26
C ARG A 113 14.12 -4.15 19.54
N GLY A 114 13.36 -5.25 19.64
CA GLY A 114 12.50 -5.62 20.76
C GLY A 114 11.48 -4.54 21.12
N LYS A 115 11.05 -4.53 22.38
CA LYS A 115 10.10 -3.56 22.95
C LYS A 115 10.47 -2.11 22.65
N LYS A 116 11.72 -1.73 22.95
CA LYS A 116 12.21 -0.34 22.75
C LYS A 116 12.18 0.06 21.28
N GLY A 117 12.52 -0.87 20.39
CA GLY A 117 12.46 -0.72 18.95
C GLY A 117 11.06 -0.46 18.41
N LEU A 118 10.12 -1.35 18.77
CA LEU A 118 8.72 -1.23 18.40
C LEU A 118 8.12 0.09 18.92
N GLU A 119 8.28 0.38 20.20
CA GLU A 119 7.74 1.61 20.81
C GLU A 119 8.38 2.88 20.22
N ARG A 120 9.66 2.85 19.87
CA ARG A 120 10.30 3.98 19.19
C ARG A 120 9.80 4.12 17.75
N THR A 121 9.60 3.02 17.03
CA THR A 121 9.06 3.04 15.66
C THR A 121 7.67 3.68 15.64
N ILE A 122 6.78 3.24 16.53
CA ILE A 122 5.45 3.85 16.71
C ILE A 122 5.57 5.34 17.03
N ARG A 123 6.42 5.72 18.01
CA ARG A 123 6.61 7.15 18.35
C ARG A 123 7.12 7.99 17.19
N MET A 124 8.00 7.45 16.34
CA MET A 124 8.51 8.16 15.17
C MET A 124 7.40 8.40 14.15
N LEU A 125 6.58 7.39 13.85
CA LEU A 125 5.41 7.52 12.98
C LEU A 125 4.41 8.55 13.55
N ASP A 126 4.07 8.45 14.84
CA ASP A 126 3.19 9.39 15.54
C ASP A 126 3.75 10.84 15.45
N SER A 127 5.05 11.01 15.71
CA SER A 127 5.72 12.34 15.69
C SER A 127 5.71 13.02 14.32
N LEU A 128 5.63 12.23 13.25
CA LEU A 128 5.55 12.72 11.88
C LEU A 128 4.10 12.85 11.39
N SER A 129 3.11 12.56 12.24
CA SER A 129 1.69 12.49 11.89
C SER A 129 1.42 11.55 10.72
N VAL A 130 2.14 10.45 10.69
CA VAL A 130 2.01 9.40 9.67
C VAL A 130 1.13 8.31 10.24
N LEU A 131 0.10 7.91 9.49
CA LEU A 131 -0.78 6.83 9.92
C LEU A 131 -0.03 5.51 9.87
N HIS A 132 -0.32 4.63 10.82
CA HIS A 132 0.24 3.30 10.85
C HIS A 132 -0.75 2.29 11.38
N VAL A 133 -0.54 1.03 11.02
CA VAL A 133 -1.41 -0.08 11.40
C VAL A 133 -0.60 -1.36 11.56
N GLY A 134 -0.96 -2.18 12.54
CA GLY A 134 -0.40 -3.53 12.73
C GLY A 134 0.37 -3.75 14.03
N THR A 135 0.94 -2.70 14.63
CA THR A 135 1.65 -2.76 15.92
C THR A 135 1.18 -1.67 16.87
N TYR A 136 1.15 -1.97 18.16
CA TYR A 136 0.64 -1.07 19.20
C TYR A 136 1.46 -1.18 20.49
N LYS A 137 1.63 -0.06 21.19
CA LYS A 137 2.24 0.06 22.52
C LYS A 137 1.51 -0.80 23.54
N ASN A 138 0.18 -0.92 23.44
CA ASN A 138 -0.64 -1.75 24.32
C ASN A 138 -2.02 -2.08 23.74
N LEU A 139 -2.77 -2.95 24.44
CA LEU A 139 -4.12 -3.36 24.06
C LEU A 139 -5.13 -2.20 23.99
N SER A 140 -5.01 -1.20 24.86
CA SER A 140 -5.92 -0.04 24.84
C SER A 140 -5.74 0.78 23.57
N GLU A 141 -4.49 1.05 23.19
CA GLU A 141 -4.15 1.74 21.94
C GLU A 141 -4.66 0.95 20.73
N ARG A 142 -4.46 -0.38 20.70
CA ARG A 142 -5.03 -1.23 19.65
C ARG A 142 -6.54 -1.10 19.55
N LYS A 143 -7.27 -1.21 20.67
CA LYS A 143 -8.74 -1.13 20.68
C LYS A 143 -9.26 0.23 20.20
N GLN A 144 -8.50 1.30 20.44
CA GLN A 144 -8.89 2.65 20.02
C GLN A 144 -8.61 2.91 18.53
N HIS A 145 -7.53 2.34 18.00
CA HIS A 145 -7.01 2.67 16.67
C HIS A 145 -7.15 1.56 15.62
N TYR A 146 -7.61 0.36 15.99
CA TYR A 146 -7.76 -0.77 15.09
C TYR A 146 -9.22 -1.27 15.00
N PRO A 147 -9.74 -1.58 13.79
CA PRO A 147 -9.17 -1.34 12.45
C PRO A 147 -8.83 0.13 12.18
N LEU A 148 -7.86 0.38 11.29
CA LEU A 148 -7.56 1.76 10.89
C LEU A 148 -8.63 2.24 9.89
N PHE A 149 -9.42 3.23 10.27
CA PHE A 149 -10.44 3.83 9.38
C PHE A 149 -9.92 5.10 8.73
N ILE A 150 -10.02 5.17 7.41
CA ILE A 150 -9.59 6.31 6.61
C ILE A 150 -10.82 6.90 5.91
N TYR A 151 -11.02 8.21 6.08
CA TYR A 151 -12.11 8.97 5.47
C TYR A 151 -11.55 9.93 4.43
N LYS A 152 -11.82 9.69 3.15
CA LYS A 152 -11.28 10.48 2.04
C LYS A 152 -12.21 10.39 0.85
N LYS A 153 -12.49 11.53 0.18
CA LYS A 153 -13.37 11.60 -1.01
C LYS A 153 -14.66 10.76 -0.85
N ASN A 154 -15.42 11.00 0.21
CA ASN A 154 -16.64 10.24 0.57
C ASN A 154 -16.46 8.73 0.83
N PHE A 155 -15.28 8.14 0.68
CA PHE A 155 -15.00 6.76 1.07
C PHE A 155 -14.66 6.64 2.55
N CYS A 156 -15.18 5.60 3.18
CA CYS A 156 -14.74 5.05 4.45
C CYS A 156 -14.03 3.71 4.18
N ILE A 157 -12.72 3.68 4.36
CA ILE A 157 -11.89 2.48 4.16
C ILE A 157 -11.45 1.96 5.52
N ALA A 158 -11.69 0.67 5.79
CA ALA A 158 -11.09 -0.02 6.92
C ALA A 158 -9.86 -0.80 6.46
N LEU A 159 -8.70 -0.47 7.01
CA LEU A 159 -7.43 -1.13 6.73
C LEU A 159 -7.04 -2.06 7.89
N LEU A 160 -6.74 -3.30 7.55
CA LEU A 160 -6.29 -4.35 8.47
C LEU A 160 -4.86 -4.75 8.11
N ASN A 161 -4.01 -5.05 9.09
CA ASN A 161 -2.65 -5.53 8.84
C ASN A 161 -2.24 -6.61 9.82
N TYR A 162 -1.74 -7.72 9.30
CA TYR A 162 -1.34 -8.91 10.06
C TYR A 162 -0.03 -9.51 9.53
N THR A 163 0.72 -10.16 10.42
CA THR A 163 1.94 -10.92 10.07
C THR A 163 1.90 -12.38 10.49
N TYR A 164 2.51 -13.25 9.70
CA TYR A 164 2.66 -14.67 10.01
C TYR A 164 3.54 -14.92 11.26
N GLY A 165 4.45 -14.00 11.59
CA GLY A 165 5.44 -14.21 12.65
C GLY A 165 6.36 -13.01 12.86
N THR A 166 7.34 -13.16 13.75
CA THR A 166 8.29 -12.10 14.15
C THR A 166 9.73 -12.61 14.28
N ASN A 167 10.17 -13.44 13.33
CA ASN A 167 11.52 -14.02 13.29
C ASN A 167 11.96 -14.70 14.62
N GLY A 168 11.01 -15.34 15.30
CA GLY A 168 11.24 -16.01 16.59
C GLY A 168 11.33 -15.07 17.80
N ILE A 169 11.28 -13.74 17.61
CA ILE A 169 11.28 -12.76 18.69
C ILE A 169 9.88 -12.66 19.27
N LYS A 170 9.71 -12.96 20.56
CA LYS A 170 8.42 -12.85 21.24
C LYS A 170 8.09 -11.39 21.55
N VAL A 171 6.84 -11.00 21.30
CA VAL A 171 6.32 -9.70 21.72
C VAL A 171 6.41 -9.56 23.24
N SER A 172 6.91 -8.43 23.71
CA SER A 172 7.04 -8.12 25.14
C SER A 172 5.84 -7.33 25.64
N SER A 173 5.21 -7.79 26.71
CA SER A 173 4.10 -7.07 27.34
C SER A 173 4.50 -5.63 27.74
N PRO A 174 3.64 -4.62 27.54
CA PRO A 174 2.24 -4.71 27.09
C PRO A 174 2.05 -4.62 25.57
N ASN A 175 3.12 -4.60 24.76
CA ASN A 175 3.03 -4.35 23.33
C ASN A 175 2.18 -5.41 22.61
N ILE A 176 1.56 -5.01 21.51
CA ILE A 176 0.75 -5.87 20.66
C ILE A 176 1.29 -5.84 19.24
N VAL A 177 1.42 -7.02 18.64
CA VAL A 177 1.63 -7.23 17.21
C VAL A 177 0.41 -7.98 16.69
N ASN A 178 -0.16 -7.54 15.58
CA ASN A 178 -1.25 -8.24 14.93
C ASN A 178 -0.73 -9.47 14.18
N TYR A 179 -0.85 -10.64 14.80
CA TYR A 179 -0.53 -11.91 14.14
C TYR A 179 -1.69 -12.41 13.28
N ILE A 180 -1.38 -13.23 12.28
CA ILE A 180 -2.38 -13.98 11.53
C ILE A 180 -2.99 -15.03 12.45
N ASP A 181 -4.20 -14.75 12.92
CA ASP A 181 -5.03 -15.58 13.78
C ASP A 181 -6.48 -15.41 13.32
N LYS A 182 -7.14 -16.49 12.88
CA LYS A 182 -8.44 -16.38 12.19
C LYS A 182 -9.53 -15.87 13.13
N GLU A 183 -9.48 -16.24 14.40
CA GLU A 183 -10.44 -15.81 15.41
C GLU A 183 -10.31 -14.30 15.67
N ILE A 184 -9.09 -13.79 15.85
CA ILE A 184 -8.82 -12.36 16.02
C ILE A 184 -9.19 -11.60 14.74
N ILE A 185 -8.77 -12.08 13.57
CA ILE A 185 -9.10 -11.45 12.28
C ILE A 185 -10.61 -11.37 12.09
N GLN A 186 -11.35 -12.42 12.41
CA GLN A 186 -12.81 -12.42 12.29
C GLN A 186 -13.47 -11.40 13.22
N GLN A 187 -12.98 -11.24 14.45
CA GLN A 187 -13.43 -10.20 15.38
C GLN A 187 -13.15 -8.80 14.84
N ASP A 188 -11.94 -8.56 14.31
CA ASP A 188 -11.55 -7.29 13.74
C ASP A 188 -12.34 -6.95 12.46
N ILE A 189 -12.66 -7.94 11.62
CA ILE A 189 -13.56 -7.76 10.47
C ILE A 189 -14.99 -7.45 10.93
N SER A 190 -15.46 -8.12 11.99
CA SER A 190 -16.79 -7.87 12.55
C SER A 190 -16.92 -6.45 13.11
N SER A 191 -15.90 -5.99 13.83
CA SER A 191 -15.83 -4.61 14.33
C SER A 191 -15.69 -3.59 13.20
N ALA A 192 -14.97 -3.94 12.12
CA ALA A 192 -14.93 -3.14 10.89
C ALA A 192 -16.34 -2.95 10.32
N LYS A 193 -17.04 -4.07 10.07
CA LYS A 193 -18.39 -4.08 9.50
C LYS A 193 -19.42 -3.30 10.34
N ALA A 194 -19.28 -3.29 11.66
CA ALA A 194 -20.15 -2.52 12.53
C ALA A 194 -20.13 -1.01 12.22
N ARG A 195 -19.01 -0.49 11.69
CA ARG A 195 -18.86 0.90 11.24
C ARG A 195 -19.25 1.13 9.78
N LYS A 196 -19.72 0.09 9.08
CA LYS A 196 -20.20 0.13 7.69
C LYS A 196 -19.23 0.84 6.73
N PRO A 197 -17.93 0.47 6.70
CA PRO A 197 -17.01 1.01 5.71
C PRO A 197 -17.46 0.61 4.31
N ASP A 198 -17.12 1.43 3.33
CA ASP A 198 -17.31 1.09 1.91
C ASP A 198 -16.41 -0.11 1.55
N VAL A 199 -15.17 -0.12 2.07
CA VAL A 199 -14.12 -1.07 1.68
C VAL A 199 -13.41 -1.60 2.92
N ILE A 200 -13.14 -2.91 2.97
CA ILE A 200 -12.29 -3.54 4.00
C ILE A 200 -11.10 -4.17 3.29
N ILE A 201 -9.90 -3.64 3.54
CA ILE A 201 -8.66 -4.11 2.90
C ILE A 201 -7.80 -4.85 3.92
N ALA A 202 -7.45 -6.10 3.63
CA ALA A 202 -6.54 -6.89 4.46
C ALA A 202 -5.13 -6.88 3.86
N CYS A 203 -4.19 -6.29 4.61
CA CYS A 203 -2.77 -6.27 4.28
C CYS A 203 -2.04 -7.41 5.00
N MET A 204 -1.59 -8.41 4.26
CA MET A 204 -1.10 -9.68 4.81
C MET A 204 0.41 -9.83 4.57
N HIS A 205 1.17 -9.94 5.65
CA HIS A 205 2.59 -10.28 5.59
C HIS A 205 2.72 -11.79 5.79
N TRP A 206 2.88 -12.55 4.70
CA TRP A 206 2.60 -14.00 4.64
C TRP A 206 3.35 -14.76 3.53
N GLY A 207 3.19 -16.08 3.47
CA GLY A 207 3.82 -16.90 2.45
C GLY A 207 5.25 -17.29 2.79
N GLU A 208 6.00 -17.72 1.78
CA GLU A 208 7.37 -18.22 1.92
C GLU A 208 8.33 -17.32 1.12
N GLU A 209 9.44 -16.93 1.75
CA GLU A 209 10.48 -16.12 1.10
C GLU A 209 10.98 -16.76 -0.19
N TYR A 210 11.21 -15.94 -1.22
CA TYR A 210 11.79 -16.31 -2.51
C TYR A 210 10.92 -17.19 -3.42
N HIS A 211 9.72 -17.58 -3.00
CA HIS A 211 8.78 -18.34 -3.83
C HIS A 211 7.93 -17.41 -4.70
N SER A 212 8.08 -17.50 -6.03
CA SER A 212 7.37 -16.62 -6.98
C SER A 212 5.90 -16.98 -7.23
N LEU A 213 5.38 -18.04 -6.60
CA LEU A 213 3.96 -18.41 -6.63
C LEU A 213 3.42 -18.51 -5.21
N PRO A 214 2.18 -18.09 -4.95
CA PRO A 214 1.59 -18.24 -3.63
C PRO A 214 1.52 -19.71 -3.25
N ASN A 215 1.75 -20.03 -1.98
CA ASN A 215 1.55 -21.38 -1.47
C ASN A 215 0.05 -21.66 -1.24
N LYS A 216 -0.27 -22.85 -0.72
CA LYS A 216 -1.65 -23.28 -0.50
C LYS A 216 -2.30 -22.46 0.60
N GLU A 217 -1.58 -22.20 1.67
CA GLU A 217 -2.00 -21.47 2.86
C GLU A 217 -2.38 -20.02 2.53
N GLN A 218 -1.58 -19.34 1.68
CA GLN A 218 -1.91 -17.99 1.19
C GLN A 218 -3.24 -17.99 0.42
N ARG A 219 -3.46 -18.94 -0.48
CA ARG A 219 -4.72 -19.04 -1.26
C ARG A 219 -5.92 -19.33 -0.37
N GLU A 220 -5.80 -20.30 0.53
CA GLU A 220 -6.89 -20.67 1.45
C GLU A 220 -7.23 -19.54 2.42
N LEU A 221 -6.23 -18.80 2.90
CA LEU A 221 -6.46 -17.63 3.73
C LEU A 221 -7.09 -16.48 2.94
N ALA A 222 -6.68 -16.27 1.69
CA ALA A 222 -7.30 -15.30 0.81
C ALA A 222 -8.79 -15.61 0.57
N ASP A 223 -9.11 -16.86 0.24
CA ASP A 223 -10.50 -17.33 0.08
C ASP A 223 -11.32 -17.10 1.35
N TRP A 224 -10.77 -17.47 2.50
CA TRP A 224 -11.42 -17.30 3.79
C TRP A 224 -11.65 -15.82 4.13
N LEU A 225 -10.68 -14.93 3.87
CA LEU A 225 -10.83 -13.49 4.10
C LEU A 225 -11.97 -12.89 3.26
N LEU A 226 -12.07 -13.27 1.98
CA LEU A 226 -13.17 -12.85 1.10
C LEU A 226 -14.52 -13.37 1.62
N GLN A 227 -14.59 -14.62 2.09
CA GLN A 227 -15.80 -15.18 2.72
C GLN A 227 -16.20 -14.42 4.00
N GLN A 228 -15.21 -13.93 4.76
CA GLN A 228 -15.48 -13.08 5.93
C GLN A 228 -15.89 -11.65 5.55
N GLY A 229 -15.87 -11.26 4.28
CA GLY A 229 -16.30 -9.95 3.79
C GLY A 229 -15.19 -8.89 3.70
N VAL A 230 -13.92 -9.32 3.66
CA VAL A 230 -12.84 -8.47 3.14
C VAL A 230 -13.07 -8.21 1.66
N THR A 231 -12.91 -6.98 1.21
CA THR A 231 -13.16 -6.60 -0.19
C THR A 231 -11.90 -6.75 -1.05
N HIS A 232 -10.73 -6.40 -0.53
CA HIS A 232 -9.45 -6.51 -1.24
C HIS A 232 -8.34 -7.01 -0.31
N ILE A 233 -7.35 -7.71 -0.89
CA ILE A 233 -6.26 -8.33 -0.15
C ILE A 233 -4.94 -7.94 -0.79
N ILE A 234 -4.01 -7.43 0.02
CA ILE A 234 -2.71 -6.95 -0.42
C ILE A 234 -1.61 -7.66 0.38
N GLY A 235 -0.76 -8.41 -0.30
CA GLY A 235 0.25 -9.25 0.31
C GLY A 235 1.67 -8.72 0.17
N SER A 236 2.52 -9.06 1.13
CA SER A 236 3.97 -8.84 1.16
C SER A 236 4.65 -9.97 1.93
N HIS A 237 5.99 -9.92 2.12
CA HIS A 237 6.89 -10.91 2.77
C HIS A 237 7.73 -11.78 1.83
N PRO A 238 7.22 -12.37 0.74
CA PRO A 238 8.04 -13.29 -0.08
C PRO A 238 9.29 -12.65 -0.68
N HIS A 239 9.46 -11.33 -0.59
CA HIS A 239 10.54 -10.52 -1.17
C HIS A 239 10.68 -10.62 -2.69
N VAL A 240 9.76 -11.33 -3.33
CA VAL A 240 9.61 -11.48 -4.78
C VAL A 240 8.18 -11.15 -5.15
N ILE A 241 7.98 -10.69 -6.39
CA ILE A 241 6.65 -10.48 -6.95
C ILE A 241 5.93 -11.84 -7.05
N GLN A 242 4.70 -11.90 -6.58
CA GLN A 242 3.79 -13.01 -6.83
C GLN A 242 2.60 -12.54 -7.70
N PRO A 243 1.88 -13.47 -8.36
CA PRO A 243 0.71 -13.15 -9.17
C PRO A 243 -0.38 -12.37 -8.43
N MET A 244 -1.30 -11.82 -9.22
CA MET A 244 -2.45 -11.05 -8.76
C MET A 244 -3.73 -11.51 -9.45
N GLU A 245 -4.86 -11.44 -8.74
CA GLU A 245 -6.15 -11.88 -9.23
C GLU A 245 -7.21 -10.79 -9.00
N LEU A 246 -7.99 -10.46 -10.02
CA LEU A 246 -9.26 -9.75 -9.90
C LEU A 246 -10.38 -10.79 -9.98
N ARG A 247 -10.94 -11.14 -8.83
CA ARG A 247 -12.06 -12.08 -8.76
C ARG A 247 -13.39 -11.35 -8.74
N THR A 248 -14.39 -11.90 -9.40
CA THR A 248 -15.74 -11.34 -9.45
C THR A 248 -16.72 -12.28 -8.75
N ASN A 249 -17.49 -11.75 -7.80
CA ASN A 249 -18.60 -12.45 -7.15
C ASN A 249 -19.87 -11.59 -7.26
N GLY A 250 -20.78 -11.99 -8.15
CA GLY A 250 -21.95 -11.17 -8.50
C GLY A 250 -21.52 -9.81 -9.08
N PHE A 251 -21.89 -8.72 -8.40
CA PHE A 251 -21.53 -7.34 -8.78
C PHE A 251 -20.24 -6.83 -8.10
N GLN A 252 -19.64 -7.61 -7.20
CA GLN A 252 -18.45 -7.22 -6.46
C GLN A 252 -17.19 -7.75 -7.12
N GLN A 253 -16.16 -6.92 -7.15
CA GLN A 253 -14.83 -7.26 -7.65
C GLN A 253 -13.85 -7.18 -6.50
N HIS A 254 -12.97 -8.17 -6.41
CA HIS A 254 -12.00 -8.34 -5.34
C HIS A 254 -10.60 -8.43 -5.93
N ALA A 255 -9.78 -7.40 -5.71
CA ALA A 255 -8.35 -7.47 -6.01
C ALA A 255 -7.63 -8.27 -4.91
N ILE A 256 -6.85 -9.25 -5.34
CA ILE A 256 -5.98 -10.08 -4.51
C ILE A 256 -4.57 -9.94 -5.06
N VAL A 257 -3.68 -9.39 -4.27
CA VAL A 257 -2.25 -9.29 -4.58
C VAL A 257 -1.52 -10.19 -3.59
N TYR A 258 -0.87 -11.26 -4.05
CA TYR A 258 -0.23 -12.19 -3.09
C TYR A 258 1.11 -11.68 -2.56
N SER A 259 1.89 -10.97 -3.37
CA SER A 259 3.12 -10.31 -2.94
C SER A 259 3.48 -9.17 -3.90
N LEU A 260 3.71 -7.99 -3.33
CA LEU A 260 4.22 -6.81 -4.05
C LEU A 260 5.74 -6.87 -4.33
N GLY A 261 6.47 -7.77 -3.66
CA GLY A 261 7.94 -7.84 -3.71
C GLY A 261 8.62 -6.70 -2.95
N ASN A 262 9.94 -6.57 -3.10
CA ASN A 262 10.69 -5.51 -2.45
C ASN A 262 10.46 -4.17 -3.17
N PHE A 263 9.97 -3.16 -2.46
CA PHE A 263 9.94 -1.82 -3.06
C PHE A 263 11.33 -1.20 -3.07
N ILE A 264 12.07 -1.31 -1.97
CA ILE A 264 13.49 -0.93 -1.92
C ILE A 264 14.27 -1.86 -0.97
N SER A 265 15.30 -2.54 -1.48
CA SER A 265 16.16 -3.42 -0.69
C SER A 265 17.57 -3.54 -1.30
N ASN A 266 18.49 -4.23 -0.61
CA ASN A 266 19.78 -4.66 -1.16
C ASN A 266 19.84 -6.18 -1.33
N MET A 267 18.70 -6.85 -1.44
CA MET A 267 18.68 -8.30 -1.59
C MET A 267 19.17 -8.67 -2.99
N SER A 268 20.08 -9.63 -3.07
CA SER A 268 20.73 -10.05 -4.33
C SER A 268 20.27 -11.42 -4.84
N ALA A 269 19.28 -12.04 -4.17
CA ALA A 269 18.72 -13.29 -4.64
C ALA A 269 17.92 -13.07 -5.93
N THR A 270 17.70 -14.15 -6.67
CA THR A 270 16.97 -14.07 -7.94
C THR A 270 15.57 -13.49 -7.72
N ASN A 271 15.21 -12.47 -8.51
CA ASN A 271 13.92 -11.76 -8.46
C ASN A 271 13.63 -10.96 -7.18
N THR A 272 14.62 -10.70 -6.32
CA THR A 272 14.45 -9.86 -5.11
C THR A 272 14.87 -8.41 -5.32
N ASP A 273 15.32 -8.05 -6.52
CA ASP A 273 15.89 -6.74 -6.89
C ASP A 273 14.83 -5.71 -7.32
N GLY A 274 13.56 -5.97 -7.02
CA GLY A 274 12.47 -5.05 -7.29
C GLY A 274 11.11 -5.59 -6.87
N GLY A 275 10.10 -4.79 -7.16
CA GLY A 275 8.72 -5.01 -6.76
C GLY A 275 7.78 -4.29 -7.70
N LEU A 276 6.59 -3.98 -7.20
CA LEU A 276 5.59 -3.26 -7.98
C LEU A 276 4.86 -2.20 -7.16
N ILE A 277 4.40 -1.18 -7.88
CA ILE A 277 3.39 -0.22 -7.43
C ILE A 277 2.05 -0.77 -7.91
N PHE A 278 1.18 -1.18 -6.99
CA PHE A 278 -0.18 -1.59 -7.30
C PHE A 278 -1.14 -0.41 -7.13
N THR A 279 -1.95 -0.14 -8.14
CA THR A 279 -2.95 0.93 -8.14
C THR A 279 -4.35 0.32 -8.18
N LEU A 280 -5.20 0.76 -7.25
CA LEU A 280 -6.60 0.36 -7.14
C LEU A 280 -7.47 1.62 -7.15
N GLU A 281 -8.28 1.78 -8.19
CA GLU A 281 -9.24 2.87 -8.29
C GLU A 281 -10.66 2.35 -8.07
N LEU A 282 -11.35 2.99 -7.14
CA LEU A 282 -12.72 2.65 -6.77
C LEU A 282 -13.65 3.81 -7.10
N GLU A 283 -14.88 3.48 -7.49
CA GLU A 283 -15.96 4.44 -7.70
C GLU A 283 -17.20 4.01 -6.93
N LYS A 284 -17.87 4.96 -6.29
CA LYS A 284 -19.20 4.73 -5.70
C LYS A 284 -20.25 4.57 -6.81
N TYR A 285 -21.01 3.48 -6.77
CA TYR A 285 -21.99 3.15 -7.81
C TYR A 285 -23.34 2.66 -7.23
N PRO A 286 -24.49 3.10 -7.77
CA PRO A 286 -24.62 4.10 -8.83
C PRO A 286 -24.25 5.49 -8.31
N LEU A 287 -23.74 6.32 -9.21
CA LEU A 287 -23.43 7.71 -8.90
C LEU A 287 -24.72 8.42 -8.45
N PRO A 288 -24.65 9.35 -7.48
CA PRO A 288 -25.81 10.12 -7.09
C PRO A 288 -26.40 10.83 -8.32
N PRO A 289 -27.73 10.86 -8.49
CA PRO A 289 -28.35 11.56 -9.60
C PRO A 289 -27.89 13.04 -9.61
N PRO A 290 -27.67 13.65 -10.78
CA PRO A 290 -27.25 15.05 -10.86
C PRO A 290 -28.26 15.93 -10.11
N ALA A 291 -27.77 16.76 -9.19
CA ALA A 291 -28.61 17.75 -8.53
C ALA A 291 -28.98 18.86 -9.53
N TYR A 292 -30.10 18.69 -10.23
CA TYR A 292 -30.64 19.76 -11.07
C TYR A 292 -31.34 20.79 -10.18
N PRO A 293 -30.91 22.07 -10.16
CA PRO A 293 -31.74 23.12 -9.58
C PRO A 293 -33.01 23.23 -10.42
N ARG A 294 -34.13 22.72 -9.91
CA ARG A 294 -35.45 23.00 -10.49
C ARG A 294 -35.82 24.44 -10.14
N PHE A 295 -35.68 25.33 -11.11
CA PHE A 295 -36.44 26.59 -11.09
C PHE A 295 -37.83 26.30 -11.64
N THR A 296 -38.80 26.17 -10.73
CA THR A 296 -40.21 26.18 -11.10
C THR A 296 -40.90 27.27 -10.31
N ASP A 297 -41.37 28.29 -11.03
CA ASP A 297 -42.30 29.29 -10.50
C ASP A 297 -43.51 28.57 -9.90
N LYS A 298 -43.78 28.86 -8.62
CA LYS A 298 -44.96 28.46 -7.82
C LYS A 298 -44.91 27.08 -7.13
N SER A 299 -44.81 27.18 -5.81
CA SER A 299 -45.50 26.39 -4.77
C SER A 299 -45.35 24.85 -4.73
N TYR A 300 -44.71 24.45 -3.63
CA TYR A 300 -44.92 23.26 -2.79
C TYR A 300 -44.19 21.92 -3.05
N SER A 301 -43.53 21.51 -1.95
CA SER A 301 -43.13 20.19 -1.45
C SER A 301 -42.34 19.24 -2.35
N PRO A 302 -41.10 18.87 -1.96
CA PRO A 302 -40.37 17.81 -2.64
C PRO A 302 -41.03 16.46 -2.38
N SER A 303 -41.65 15.89 -3.40
CA SER A 303 -41.98 14.46 -3.43
C SER A 303 -40.73 13.68 -3.85
N PHE A 304 -40.13 12.97 -2.89
CA PHE A 304 -39.08 12.00 -3.20
C PHE A 304 -39.73 10.75 -3.78
N VAL A 305 -39.57 10.54 -5.09
CA VAL A 305 -39.79 9.21 -5.67
C VAL A 305 -38.61 8.36 -5.22
N SER A 306 -38.82 7.58 -4.16
CA SER A 306 -37.92 6.52 -3.73
C SER A 306 -37.94 5.40 -4.78
N SER A 307 -37.21 5.55 -5.89
CA SER A 307 -36.72 4.39 -6.60
C SER A 307 -35.73 3.68 -5.67
N PHE A 308 -35.89 2.38 -5.49
CA PHE A 308 -35.00 1.51 -4.71
C PHE A 308 -33.61 1.46 -5.36
N ILE A 309 -32.84 2.54 -5.22
CA ILE A 309 -31.43 2.51 -5.49
C ILE A 309 -30.79 2.12 -4.16
N SER A 310 -30.35 0.86 -4.05
CA SER A 310 -29.42 0.44 -3.01
C SER A 310 -28.33 1.50 -2.89
N PHE A 311 -28.01 1.92 -1.67
CA PHE A 311 -26.92 2.84 -1.36
C PHE A 311 -25.69 2.55 -2.24
N PRO A 312 -24.95 3.58 -2.68
CA PRO A 312 -23.83 3.37 -3.58
C PRO A 312 -22.83 2.39 -2.98
N PHE A 313 -22.50 1.34 -3.72
CA PHE A 313 -21.45 0.39 -3.38
C PHE A 313 -20.18 0.74 -4.14
N PRO A 314 -18.99 0.51 -3.57
CA PRO A 314 -17.75 0.73 -4.29
C PRO A 314 -17.53 -0.38 -5.33
N ARG A 315 -17.25 0.01 -6.57
CA ARG A 315 -16.82 -0.89 -7.65
C ARG A 315 -15.39 -0.58 -8.07
N VAL A 316 -14.68 -1.59 -8.56
CA VAL A 316 -13.34 -1.42 -9.13
C VAL A 316 -13.49 -0.86 -10.54
N ILE A 317 -13.04 0.38 -10.78
CA ILE A 317 -13.03 0.97 -12.12
C ILE A 317 -11.69 0.75 -12.83
N HIS A 318 -10.61 0.62 -12.05
CA HIS A 318 -9.29 0.28 -12.54
C HIS A 318 -8.50 -0.44 -11.45
N CYS A 319 -7.79 -1.50 -11.84
CA CYS A 319 -6.78 -2.12 -10.99
C CYS A 319 -5.61 -2.60 -11.87
N GLY A 320 -4.42 -2.14 -11.55
CA GLY A 320 -3.24 -2.43 -12.36
C GLY A 320 -1.94 -2.16 -11.61
N TYR A 321 -0.82 -2.40 -12.26
CA TYR A 321 0.49 -2.29 -11.63
C TYR A 321 1.54 -1.64 -12.52
N ASN A 322 2.57 -1.08 -11.89
CA ASN A 322 3.82 -0.68 -12.53
C ASN A 322 4.99 -1.38 -11.85
N LEU A 323 5.87 -2.00 -12.63
CA LEU A 323 7.08 -2.62 -12.10
C LEU A 323 8.08 -1.54 -11.68
N VAL A 324 8.77 -1.76 -10.56
CA VAL A 324 9.81 -0.87 -10.04
C VAL A 324 11.03 -1.69 -9.70
N TRP A 325 12.17 -1.32 -10.27
CA TRP A 325 13.45 -1.98 -10.06
C TRP A 325 14.32 -1.16 -9.12
N THR A 326 15.00 -1.82 -8.18
CA THR A 326 15.96 -1.16 -7.29
C THR A 326 17.34 -1.20 -7.91
N ALA A 327 17.84 -0.06 -8.38
CA ALA A 327 19.20 0.04 -8.89
C ALA A 327 20.21 0.24 -7.76
N HIS A 328 21.28 -0.54 -7.80
CA HIS A 328 22.35 -0.48 -6.82
C HIS A 328 23.42 0.55 -7.22
N PRO A 329 24.06 1.25 -6.25
CA PRO A 329 25.15 2.20 -6.49
C PRO A 329 26.28 1.67 -7.39
N ASN A 330 26.66 0.40 -7.21
CA ASN A 330 27.73 -0.24 -7.98
C ASN A 330 27.38 -0.44 -9.47
N LEU A 331 26.10 -0.36 -9.84
CA LEU A 331 25.65 -0.46 -11.23
C LEU A 331 25.49 0.93 -11.86
N THR A 332 24.91 1.87 -11.13
CA THR A 332 24.56 3.20 -11.64
C THR A 332 25.72 4.18 -11.60
N GLY A 333 26.69 3.98 -10.69
CA GLY A 333 27.70 4.99 -10.35
C GLY A 333 27.15 6.12 -9.44
N GLU A 334 25.86 6.05 -9.10
CA GLU A 334 25.22 6.97 -8.18
C GLU A 334 25.56 6.61 -6.74
N LYS A 335 25.52 7.60 -5.85
CA LYS A 335 25.83 7.35 -4.43
C LYS A 335 24.80 6.42 -3.76
N ASN A 336 23.54 6.65 -4.06
CA ASN A 336 22.41 5.98 -3.41
C ASN A 336 21.77 4.92 -4.32
N TYR A 337 21.01 4.03 -3.70
CA TYR A 337 20.07 3.17 -4.42
C TYR A 337 19.01 4.06 -5.07
N ILE A 338 18.54 3.71 -6.27
CA ILE A 338 17.52 4.50 -6.98
C ILE A 338 16.44 3.55 -7.48
N LEU A 339 15.18 3.90 -7.21
CA LEU A 339 14.03 3.18 -7.74
C LEU A 339 13.75 3.65 -9.16
N TYR A 340 13.81 2.74 -10.13
CA TYR A 340 13.44 3.01 -11.51
C TYR A 340 12.09 2.37 -11.83
N PRO A 341 11.03 3.17 -12.07
CA PRO A 341 9.77 2.62 -12.54
C PRO A 341 9.89 2.20 -14.00
N VAL A 342 9.06 1.25 -14.42
CA VAL A 342 9.02 0.72 -15.79
C VAL A 342 8.79 1.77 -16.87
N ASN A 343 8.21 2.92 -16.49
CA ASN A 343 7.96 4.02 -17.41
C ASN A 343 9.15 4.98 -17.58
N PHE A 344 10.23 4.80 -16.81
CA PHE A 344 11.45 5.58 -16.93
C PHE A 344 12.09 5.43 -18.32
N SER A 345 12.61 6.54 -18.86
CA SER A 345 13.36 6.50 -20.12
C SER A 345 14.75 5.93 -19.88
N SER A 346 14.95 4.66 -20.21
CA SER A 346 16.22 3.96 -19.95
C SER A 346 17.36 4.37 -20.89
N ASP A 347 17.11 5.25 -21.86
CA ASP A 347 18.08 5.62 -22.90
C ASP A 347 19.29 6.38 -22.35
N SER A 348 19.10 7.09 -21.23
CA SER A 348 20.17 7.78 -20.48
C SER A 348 20.96 6.85 -19.55
N LEU A 349 20.51 5.62 -19.31
CA LEU A 349 21.19 4.70 -18.40
C LEU A 349 22.38 4.00 -19.08
N PRO A 350 23.48 3.73 -18.33
CA PRO A 350 24.55 2.86 -18.80
C PRO A 350 24.02 1.50 -19.27
N SER A 351 24.65 0.91 -20.28
CA SER A 351 24.20 -0.35 -20.90
C SER A 351 24.06 -1.49 -19.89
N THR A 352 24.95 -1.56 -18.90
CA THR A 352 24.91 -2.55 -17.81
C THR A 352 23.66 -2.40 -16.94
N VAL A 353 23.30 -1.19 -16.55
CA VAL A 353 22.09 -0.85 -15.78
C VAL A 353 20.85 -1.20 -16.60
N ARG A 354 20.81 -0.77 -17.86
CA ARG A 354 19.71 -1.06 -18.80
C ARG A 354 19.49 -2.55 -18.97
N ASN A 355 20.55 -3.33 -19.09
CA ASN A 355 20.47 -4.79 -19.21
C ASN A 355 19.87 -5.45 -17.95
N ARG A 356 20.27 -5.00 -16.75
CA ARG A 356 19.71 -5.51 -15.49
C ARG A 356 18.23 -5.17 -15.34
N LEU A 357 17.86 -3.91 -15.59
CA LEU A 357 16.45 -3.49 -15.63
C LEU A 357 15.64 -4.34 -16.62
N ASN A 358 16.14 -4.56 -17.83
CA ASN A 358 15.46 -5.37 -18.84
C ASN A 358 15.29 -6.83 -18.44
N ILE A 359 16.27 -7.42 -17.73
CA ILE A 359 16.15 -8.78 -17.18
C ILE A 359 15.05 -8.84 -16.14
N PHE A 360 15.03 -7.90 -15.19
CA PHE A 360 13.98 -7.78 -14.18
C PHE A 360 12.60 -7.66 -14.85
N LEU A 361 12.43 -6.70 -15.77
CA LEU A 361 11.17 -6.49 -16.50
C LEU A 361 10.73 -7.73 -17.26
N LYS A 362 11.64 -8.40 -17.97
CA LYS A 362 11.32 -9.61 -18.73
C LYS A 362 10.87 -10.75 -17.82
N ASN A 363 11.57 -10.99 -16.71
CA ASN A 363 11.24 -12.05 -15.77
C ASN A 363 9.89 -11.80 -15.08
N SER A 364 9.70 -10.59 -14.55
CA SER A 364 8.47 -10.17 -13.88
C SER A 364 7.27 -10.20 -14.82
N ARG A 365 7.38 -9.66 -16.05
CA ARG A 365 6.31 -9.74 -17.04
C ARG A 365 5.99 -11.17 -17.45
N LYS A 366 6.99 -12.03 -17.66
CA LYS A 366 6.77 -13.44 -18.00
C LYS A 366 5.99 -14.17 -16.90
N LEU A 367 6.29 -13.91 -15.63
CA LEU A 367 5.56 -14.45 -14.50
C LEU A 367 4.10 -13.94 -14.50
N LEU A 368 3.91 -12.62 -14.51
CA LEU A 368 2.60 -12.01 -14.36
C LEU A 368 1.69 -12.28 -15.57
N GLN A 369 2.20 -12.29 -16.79
CA GLN A 369 1.43 -12.66 -17.99
C GLN A 369 0.92 -14.11 -17.93
N ARG A 370 1.67 -15.00 -17.28
CA ARG A 370 1.30 -16.42 -17.19
C ARG A 370 0.25 -16.68 -16.10
N TYR A 371 0.31 -15.94 -15.00
CA TYR A 371 -0.41 -16.30 -13.78
C TYR A 371 -1.37 -15.23 -13.25
N ASN A 372 -1.30 -13.98 -13.71
CA ASN A 372 -2.31 -12.98 -13.33
C ASN A 372 -3.66 -13.31 -13.93
N ILE A 373 -4.71 -12.95 -13.18
CA ILE A 373 -6.09 -13.05 -13.61
C ILE A 373 -6.69 -11.65 -13.52
N GLY A 374 -7.06 -11.05 -14.65
CA GLY A 374 -7.81 -9.77 -14.70
C GLY A 374 -7.06 -8.50 -14.29
N ILE A 375 -5.83 -8.60 -13.75
CA ILE A 375 -4.99 -7.44 -13.36
C ILE A 375 -3.81 -7.32 -14.33
N ILE A 376 -3.68 -6.15 -14.96
CA ILE A 376 -2.70 -5.90 -16.02
C ILE A 376 -1.70 -4.79 -15.65
N GLU A 377 -0.58 -4.75 -16.37
CA GLU A 377 0.40 -3.66 -16.24
C GLU A 377 -0.20 -2.36 -16.81
N ASN A 378 -0.04 -1.25 -16.10
CA ASN A 378 -0.56 0.05 -16.54
C ASN A 378 0.22 0.52 -17.78
N SER A 379 -0.49 0.81 -18.87
CA SER A 379 0.09 1.40 -20.08
C SER A 379 0.58 2.83 -19.80
N LYS A 380 1.64 3.23 -20.52
CA LYS A 380 2.13 4.62 -20.53
C LYS A 380 1.10 5.57 -21.12
#